data_AF-A0A533HXD3-F1
#
_entry.id   AF-A0A533HXD3-F1
#
_cell.length_a   1.000
_cell.length_b   1.000
_cell.length_c   1.000
_cell.angle_alpha   90.00
_cell.angle_beta   90.00
_cell.angle_gamma   90.00
#
_symmetry.space_group_name_H-M   'P 1'
#
loop_
_entity.id
_entity.type
_entity.pdbx_description
1 polymer ?
#
loop_
_entity_poly.entity_id
_entity_poly.type
_entity_poly.pdbx_seq_one_letter_code
_entity_poly.pdbx_strand_id
1 'polypeptide(L)'
;MSKKGEYKIPNYFDFVVPPLEGFWWQEGIEGVDYSNKQNFKFISLIRMPDFVTKEVFEWAIKQVTEKKKEDFSKVEFFSYCEGTCVQCMHIGPYDKEPETVAKMHEYIISEGYELDINEMRFHHEIYISDVRKTAPEKLKTVIRHPIRKKS
;
A
#
# COMPACT_ATOMS: atom_id res chain seq x y z
N MET A 1 -11.12 18.38 -3.87
CA MET A 1 -12.18 18.45 -4.91
C MET A 1 -13.47 18.74 -4.20
N SER A 2 -14.20 19.75 -4.65
CA SER A 2 -15.16 20.44 -3.79
C SER A 2 -16.50 19.72 -3.81
N LYS A 3 -17.05 19.39 -2.64
CA LYS A 3 -18.49 19.14 -2.41
C LYS A 3 -19.43 20.24 -2.94
N LYS A 4 -18.87 21.31 -3.52
CA LYS A 4 -19.53 22.44 -4.17
C LYS A 4 -19.60 22.31 -5.70
N GLY A 5 -19.18 21.19 -6.29
CA GLY A 5 -19.40 20.91 -7.72
C GLY A 5 -20.85 20.54 -8.01
N GLU A 6 -21.23 20.53 -9.29
CA GLU A 6 -22.59 20.17 -9.73
C GLU A 6 -22.88 18.67 -9.56
N TYR A 7 -21.85 17.83 -9.69
CA TYR A 7 -21.97 16.39 -9.50
C TYR A 7 -22.07 16.04 -8.02
N LYS A 8 -23.20 15.46 -7.61
CA LYS A 8 -23.42 14.98 -6.25
C LYS A 8 -23.10 13.49 -6.17
N ILE A 9 -22.06 13.15 -5.42
CA ILE A 9 -21.66 11.78 -5.14
C ILE A 9 -22.66 11.16 -4.15
N PRO A 10 -23.34 10.04 -4.48
CA PRO A 10 -24.23 9.35 -3.57
C PRO A 10 -23.50 8.88 -2.30
N ASN A 11 -24.15 8.96 -1.13
CA ASN A 11 -23.62 8.50 0.16
C ASN A 11 -22.28 9.15 0.58
N TYR A 12 -21.93 10.30 0.01
CA TYR A 12 -20.70 11.01 0.31
C TYR A 12 -20.64 11.50 1.75
N PHE A 13 -19.45 11.39 2.34
CA PHE A 13 -19.06 12.10 3.55
C PHE A 13 -17.62 12.62 3.44
N ASP A 14 -17.31 13.69 4.17
CA ASP A 14 -15.95 14.22 4.27
C ASP A 14 -15.05 13.20 5.00
N PHE A 15 -13.88 12.88 4.44
CA PHE A 15 -12.92 11.95 5.04
C PHE A 15 -11.49 12.48 4.97
N VAL A 16 -10.65 12.06 5.92
CA VAL A 16 -9.21 12.32 5.90
C VAL A 16 -8.57 11.32 4.94
N VAL A 17 -7.77 11.82 4.00
CA VAL A 17 -7.01 10.96 3.07
C VAL A 17 -6.10 10.04 3.90
N PRO A 18 -6.21 8.71 3.73
CA PRO A 18 -5.41 7.78 4.50
C PRO A 18 -3.92 7.86 4.12
N PRO A 19 -3.04 7.22 4.90
CA PRO A 19 -1.63 7.09 4.56
C PRO A 19 -1.41 6.52 3.16
N LEU A 20 -0.25 6.83 2.58
CA LEU A 20 0.20 6.17 1.36
C LEU A 20 0.52 4.71 1.67
N GLU A 21 0.16 3.82 0.77
CA GLU A 21 0.43 2.39 0.83
C GLU A 21 1.27 1.98 -0.40
N GLY A 22 2.02 0.89 -0.28
CA GLY A 22 2.89 0.38 -1.34
C GLY A 22 2.93 -1.14 -1.35
N PHE A 23 2.62 -1.74 -2.49
CA PHE A 23 2.96 -3.14 -2.77
C PHE A 23 4.31 -3.21 -3.45
N TRP A 24 5.13 -4.18 -3.05
CA TRP A 24 6.50 -4.35 -3.53
C TRP A 24 6.79 -5.81 -3.90
N TRP A 25 7.53 -6.01 -4.99
CA TRP A 25 8.05 -7.30 -5.39
C TRP A 25 9.26 -7.17 -6.33
N GLN A 26 9.97 -8.27 -6.54
CA GLN A 26 11.01 -8.40 -7.56
C GLN A 26 10.72 -9.66 -8.38
N GLU A 27 10.82 -9.53 -9.71
CA GLU A 27 10.58 -10.66 -10.62
C GLU A 27 11.68 -11.72 -10.45
N GLY A 28 11.28 -12.99 -10.29
CA GLY A 28 12.21 -14.12 -10.19
C GLY A 28 12.98 -14.23 -8.87
N ILE A 29 12.63 -13.43 -7.86
CA ILE A 29 13.25 -13.47 -6.53
C ILE A 29 12.19 -13.86 -5.50
N GLU A 30 12.46 -14.93 -4.73
CA GLU A 30 11.69 -15.22 -3.53
C GLU A 30 12.16 -14.29 -2.40
N GLY A 31 11.24 -13.49 -1.87
CA GLY A 31 11.56 -12.47 -0.86
C GLY A 31 12.02 -11.16 -1.50
N VAL A 32 13.08 -10.56 -0.94
CA VAL A 32 13.57 -9.23 -1.35
C VAL A 32 15.10 -9.22 -1.36
N ASP A 33 15.67 -8.79 -2.49
CA ASP A 33 17.07 -8.45 -2.67
C ASP A 33 17.28 -6.93 -2.59
N TYR A 34 17.64 -6.46 -1.39
CA TYR A 34 17.91 -5.05 -1.09
C TYR A 34 19.16 -4.49 -1.78
N SER A 35 20.02 -5.34 -2.36
CA SER A 35 21.22 -4.90 -3.09
C SER A 35 20.90 -4.41 -4.50
N ASN A 36 19.77 -4.84 -5.08
CA ASN A 36 19.34 -4.52 -6.43
C ASN A 36 18.03 -3.73 -6.46
N LYS A 37 18.02 -2.56 -5.80
CA LYS A 37 16.85 -1.67 -5.66
C LYS A 37 16.24 -1.24 -7.00
N GLN A 38 17.02 -1.20 -8.08
CA GLN A 38 16.58 -0.86 -9.44
C GLN A 38 15.59 -1.87 -10.05
N ASN A 39 15.55 -3.11 -9.54
CA ASN A 39 14.69 -4.17 -10.05
C ASN A 39 13.32 -4.22 -9.34
N PHE A 40 13.10 -3.38 -8.33
CA PHE A 40 11.84 -3.36 -7.60
C PHE A 40 10.70 -2.93 -8.52
N LYS A 41 9.62 -3.68 -8.42
CA LYS A 41 8.32 -3.33 -8.96
C LYS A 41 7.43 -2.91 -7.82
N PHE A 42 6.55 -1.95 -8.08
CA PHE A 42 5.65 -1.46 -7.06
C PHE A 42 4.30 -1.01 -7.62
N ILE A 43 3.31 -1.03 -6.75
CA ILE A 43 2.03 -0.33 -6.93
C ILE A 43 1.88 0.60 -5.73
N SER A 44 1.66 1.88 -5.99
CA SER A 44 1.37 2.86 -4.93
C SER A 44 -0.13 3.01 -4.78
N LEU A 45 -0.63 2.94 -3.54
CA LEU A 45 -2.06 2.89 -3.25
C LEU A 45 -2.49 3.94 -2.23
N ILE A 46 -3.76 4.35 -2.32
CA ILE A 46 -4.46 5.13 -1.29
C ILE A 46 -5.84 4.53 -1.15
N ARG A 47 -6.20 4.07 0.04
CA ARG A 47 -7.54 3.52 0.31
C ARG A 47 -8.63 4.58 0.10
N MET A 48 -9.72 4.18 -0.54
CA MET A 48 -10.92 5.01 -0.73
C MET A 48 -12.11 4.48 0.08
N PRO A 49 -13.03 5.37 0.54
CA PRO A 49 -14.30 4.96 1.12
C PRO A 49 -15.21 4.25 0.10
N ASP A 50 -16.15 3.44 0.60
CA ASP A 50 -17.03 2.61 -0.24
C ASP A 50 -17.97 3.42 -1.16
N PHE A 51 -18.21 4.71 -0.88
CA PHE A 51 -18.97 5.57 -1.79
C PHE A 51 -18.21 5.90 -3.08
N VAL A 52 -16.90 5.67 -3.12
CA VAL A 52 -16.08 5.87 -4.32
C VAL A 52 -16.24 4.64 -5.21
N THR A 53 -17.25 4.70 -6.09
CA THR A 53 -17.47 3.68 -7.12
C THR A 53 -16.60 3.94 -8.35
N LYS A 54 -16.62 3.01 -9.30
CA LYS A 54 -15.92 3.17 -10.59
C LYS A 54 -16.40 4.41 -11.34
N GLU A 55 -17.70 4.72 -11.29
CA GLU A 55 -18.28 5.91 -11.92
C GLU A 55 -17.76 7.21 -11.27
N VAL A 56 -17.65 7.23 -9.93
CA VAL A 56 -17.08 8.36 -9.19
C VAL A 56 -15.60 8.54 -9.53
N PHE A 57 -14.87 7.43 -9.63
CA PHE A 57 -13.46 7.43 -10.05
C PHE A 57 -13.28 7.99 -11.46
N GLU A 58 -14.03 7.49 -12.46
CA GLU A 58 -13.96 7.95 -13.85
C GLU A 58 -14.34 9.43 -13.97
N TRP A 59 -15.38 9.86 -13.26
CA TRP A 59 -15.73 11.28 -13.14
C TRP A 59 -14.56 12.11 -12.59
N ALA A 60 -13.93 11.64 -11.51
CA ALA A 60 -12.80 12.34 -10.89
C ALA A 60 -11.60 12.45 -11.85
N ILE A 61 -11.27 11.38 -12.59
CA ILE A 61 -10.22 11.37 -13.62
C ILE A 61 -10.51 12.41 -14.71
N LYS A 62 -11.75 12.48 -15.20
CA LYS A 62 -12.14 13.49 -16.19
C LYS A 62 -11.96 14.91 -15.65
N GLN A 63 -12.49 15.17 -14.45
CA GLN A 63 -12.43 16.50 -13.82
C GLN A 63 -11.00 16.96 -13.56
N VAL A 64 -10.13 16.07 -13.06
CA VAL A 64 -8.74 16.44 -12.78
C VAL A 64 -7.94 16.62 -14.07
N THR A 65 -8.17 15.78 -15.10
CA THR A 65 -7.53 15.91 -16.41
C THR A 65 -7.85 17.25 -17.06
N GLU A 66 -9.13 17.66 -17.09
CA GLU A 66 -9.55 18.96 -17.63
C GLU A 66 -8.92 20.14 -16.87
N LYS A 67 -8.83 20.02 -15.55
CA LYS A 67 -8.32 21.09 -14.68
C LYS A 67 -6.80 21.21 -14.68
N LYS A 68 -6.09 20.08 -14.64
CA LYS A 68 -4.63 20.02 -14.46
C LYS A 68 -3.88 19.88 -15.77
N LYS A 69 -4.52 19.33 -16.82
CA LYS A 69 -3.91 19.04 -18.12
C LYS A 69 -2.67 18.15 -17.98
N GLU A 70 -2.76 17.16 -17.09
CA GLU A 70 -1.74 16.15 -16.81
C GLU A 70 -2.26 14.77 -17.19
N ASP A 71 -1.34 13.80 -17.35
CA ASP A 71 -1.68 12.42 -17.67
C ASP A 71 -1.94 11.60 -16.38
N PHE A 72 -3.15 11.05 -16.28
CA PHE A 72 -3.57 10.17 -15.18
C PHE A 72 -3.88 8.74 -15.66
N SER A 73 -3.44 8.36 -16.86
CA SER A 73 -3.71 7.04 -17.46
C SER A 73 -3.20 5.85 -16.65
N LYS A 74 -2.17 6.05 -15.80
CA LYS A 74 -1.62 5.03 -14.91
C LYS A 74 -2.39 4.87 -13.58
N VAL A 75 -3.36 5.73 -13.31
CA VAL A 75 -4.16 5.63 -12.09
C VAL A 75 -5.26 4.60 -12.34
N GLU A 76 -5.33 3.60 -11.48
CA GLU A 76 -6.32 2.53 -11.56
C GLU A 76 -7.22 2.51 -10.32
N PHE A 77 -8.42 1.97 -10.49
CA PHE A 77 -9.37 1.72 -9.42
C PHE A 77 -9.68 0.23 -9.36
N PHE A 78 -9.36 -0.39 -8.24
CA PHE A 78 -9.57 -1.82 -8.04
C PHE A 78 -9.91 -2.13 -6.58
N SER A 79 -10.52 -3.29 -6.36
CA SER A 79 -10.73 -3.85 -5.03
C SER A 79 -9.67 -4.90 -4.74
N TYR A 80 -9.17 -4.91 -3.52
CA TYR A 80 -8.12 -5.85 -3.09
C TYR A 80 -8.50 -6.48 -1.75
N CYS A 81 -8.57 -7.80 -1.73
CA CYS A 81 -8.77 -8.58 -0.52
C CYS A 81 -7.44 -9.20 -0.11
N GLU A 82 -6.72 -8.53 0.79
CA GLU A 82 -5.38 -8.94 1.20
C GLU A 82 -5.37 -10.26 1.98
N GLY A 83 -6.47 -10.59 2.66
CA GLY A 83 -6.66 -11.84 3.39
C GLY A 83 -5.93 -11.87 4.74
N THR A 84 -5.49 -13.06 5.15
CA THR A 84 -4.78 -13.25 6.43
C THR A 84 -3.32 -12.81 6.30
N CYS A 85 -2.88 -11.92 7.18
CA CYS A 85 -1.52 -11.38 7.17
C CYS A 85 -0.92 -11.36 8.58
N VAL A 86 0.41 -11.35 8.62
CA VAL A 86 1.17 -10.83 9.77
C VAL A 86 1.51 -9.36 9.50
N GLN A 87 1.53 -8.52 10.54
CA GLN A 87 2.00 -7.15 10.42
C GLN A 87 2.79 -6.69 11.64
N CYS A 88 3.71 -5.75 11.43
CA CYS A 88 4.48 -5.12 12.49
C CYS A 88 4.70 -3.63 12.18
N MET A 89 4.74 -2.80 13.23
CA MET A 89 5.17 -1.41 13.10
C MET A 89 6.71 -1.38 13.09
N HIS A 90 7.30 -1.02 11.96
CA HIS A 90 8.69 -0.65 11.86
C HIS A 90 8.87 0.81 12.32
N ILE A 91 9.86 1.03 13.19
CA ILE A 91 10.26 2.37 13.64
C ILE A 91 11.73 2.56 13.31
N GLY A 92 12.03 3.47 12.40
CA GLY A 92 13.39 3.72 11.92
C GLY A 92 13.51 3.80 10.40
N PRO A 93 14.74 3.88 9.88
CA PRO A 93 15.00 3.98 8.45
C PRO A 93 14.69 2.67 7.72
N TYR A 94 14.22 2.78 6.47
CA TYR A 94 13.81 1.64 5.63
C TYR A 94 14.90 0.57 5.46
N ASP A 95 16.18 0.94 5.45
CA ASP A 95 17.28 -0.03 5.35
C ASP A 95 17.39 -0.98 6.57
N LYS A 96 16.66 -0.70 7.66
CA LYS A 96 16.55 -1.56 8.85
C LYS A 96 15.28 -2.39 8.89
N GLU A 97 14.41 -2.28 7.90
CA GLU A 97 13.22 -3.13 7.77
C GLU A 97 13.52 -4.63 7.79
N PRO A 98 14.66 -5.14 7.24
CA PRO A 98 15.02 -6.56 7.35
C PRO A 98 15.02 -7.09 8.78
N GLU A 99 15.38 -6.27 9.78
CA GLU A 99 15.35 -6.67 11.20
C GLU A 99 13.91 -6.89 11.70
N THR A 100 12.96 -6.10 11.20
CA THR A 100 11.54 -6.23 11.54
C THR A 100 10.91 -7.42 10.81
N VAL A 101 11.25 -7.58 9.53
CA VAL A 101 10.82 -8.71 8.70
C VAL A 101 11.27 -10.05 9.29
N ALA A 102 12.53 -10.16 9.72
CA ALA A 102 13.04 -11.39 10.34
C ALA A 102 12.22 -11.80 11.57
N LYS A 103 11.89 -10.84 12.45
CA LYS A 103 11.03 -11.09 13.63
C LYS A 103 9.61 -11.50 13.25
N MET A 104 9.05 -10.91 12.20
CA MET A 104 7.74 -11.33 11.67
C MET A 104 7.78 -12.77 11.15
N HIS A 105 8.86 -13.16 10.48
CA HIS A 105 9.06 -14.51 9.96
C HIS A 105 9.22 -15.55 11.08
N GLU A 106 10.01 -15.25 12.10
CA GLU A 106 10.14 -16.09 13.29
C GLU A 106 8.78 -16.31 13.97
N TYR A 107 8.00 -15.22 14.14
CA TYR A 107 6.67 -15.27 14.74
C TYR A 107 5.69 -16.14 13.96
N ILE A 108 5.61 -16.02 12.63
CA ILE A 108 4.65 -16.83 11.86
C ILE A 108 5.02 -18.31 11.89
N ILE A 109 6.31 -18.64 11.91
CA ILE A 109 6.78 -20.03 12.01
C ILE A 109 6.38 -20.62 13.36
N SER A 110 6.55 -19.88 14.47
CA SER A 110 6.14 -20.35 15.80
C SER A 110 4.63 -20.54 15.94
N GLU A 111 3.83 -19.76 15.20
CA GLU A 111 2.37 -19.85 15.18
C GLU A 111 1.83 -20.89 14.18
N GLY A 112 2.69 -21.63 13.47
CA GLY A 112 2.28 -22.66 12.51
C GLY A 112 1.80 -22.12 11.16
N TYR A 113 2.29 -20.94 10.76
CA TYR A 113 2.04 -20.30 9.48
C TYR A 113 3.30 -20.28 8.61
N GLU A 114 3.10 -20.02 7.33
CA GLU A 114 4.15 -19.75 6.35
C GLU A 114 3.80 -18.51 5.51
N LEU A 115 4.82 -17.90 4.88
CA LEU A 115 4.62 -16.79 3.96
C LEU A 115 3.78 -17.24 2.77
N ASP A 116 2.89 -16.37 2.33
CA ASP A 116 2.06 -16.57 1.13
C ASP A 116 2.18 -15.37 0.19
N ILE A 117 3.42 -14.88 0.02
CA ILE A 117 3.75 -13.88 -1.00
C ILE A 117 3.84 -14.59 -2.35
N ASN A 118 3.09 -14.10 -3.34
CA ASN A 118 3.01 -14.67 -4.69
C ASN A 118 2.57 -13.60 -5.69
N GLU A 119 2.28 -13.98 -6.93
CA GLU A 119 1.89 -13.07 -8.02
C GLU A 119 0.63 -12.21 -7.72
N MET A 120 -0.19 -12.58 -6.73
CA MET A 120 -1.40 -11.86 -6.34
C MET A 120 -1.33 -11.28 -4.91
N ARG A 121 -0.36 -11.70 -4.10
CA ARG A 121 -0.22 -11.33 -2.69
C ARG A 121 1.18 -10.79 -2.43
N PHE A 122 1.28 -9.51 -2.08
CA PHE A 122 2.56 -8.78 -2.13
C PHE A 122 3.14 -8.48 -0.75
N HIS A 123 4.42 -8.10 -0.72
CA HIS A 123 4.96 -7.34 0.40
C HIS A 123 4.24 -5.99 0.46
N HIS A 124 3.68 -5.63 1.62
CA HIS A 124 2.85 -4.45 1.77
C HIS A 124 3.38 -3.52 2.85
N GLU A 125 3.64 -2.27 2.48
CA GLU A 125 4.08 -1.19 3.37
C GLU A 125 3.01 -0.10 3.47
N ILE A 126 2.78 0.41 4.68
CA ILE A 126 1.88 1.55 4.95
C ILE A 126 2.68 2.68 5.60
N TYR A 127 2.84 3.79 4.89
CA TYR A 127 3.71 4.91 5.29
C TYR A 127 2.97 5.89 6.21
N ILE A 128 3.05 5.64 7.51
CA ILE A 128 2.40 6.50 8.52
C ILE A 128 3.09 7.86 8.63
N SER A 129 4.41 7.90 8.42
CA SER A 129 5.20 9.13 8.48
C SER A 129 5.46 9.72 7.10
N ASP A 130 5.40 11.05 6.98
CA ASP A 130 5.91 11.74 5.79
C ASP A 130 7.44 11.79 5.85
N VAL A 131 8.11 11.03 4.99
CA VAL A 131 9.58 10.92 4.93
C VAL A 131 10.26 12.27 4.69
N ARG A 132 9.58 13.24 4.10
CA ARG A 132 10.14 14.59 3.85
C ARG A 132 10.11 15.48 5.09
N LYS A 133 9.39 15.08 6.14
CA LYS A 133 9.14 15.88 7.35
C LYS A 133 9.59 15.21 8.64
N THR A 134 9.91 13.92 8.58
CA THR A 134 10.20 13.09 9.75
C THR A 134 11.64 12.64 9.70
N ALA A 135 12.37 12.77 10.82
CA ALA A 135 13.73 12.28 10.91
C ALA A 135 13.76 10.74 10.76
N PRO A 136 14.76 10.16 10.07
CA PRO A 136 14.79 8.73 9.74
C PRO A 136 14.57 7.79 10.92
N GLU A 137 15.12 8.09 12.09
CA GLU A 137 14.98 7.29 13.31
C GLU A 137 13.59 7.32 13.95
N LYS A 138 12.70 8.20 13.47
CA LYS A 138 11.31 8.36 13.94
C LYS A 138 10.29 7.98 12.88
N LEU A 139 10.73 7.56 11.69
CA LEU A 139 9.83 7.08 10.64
C LEU A 139 9.05 5.87 11.16
N LYS A 140 7.78 5.83 10.79
CA LYS A 140 6.85 4.75 11.13
C LYS A 140 6.27 4.19 9.85
N THR A 141 6.50 2.91 9.64
CA THR A 141 5.96 2.13 8.51
C THR A 141 5.33 0.87 9.06
N VAL A 142 4.09 0.57 8.70
CA VAL A 142 3.55 -0.77 8.97
C VAL A 142 4.02 -1.68 7.85
N ILE A 143 4.76 -2.73 8.20
CA ILE A 143 5.11 -3.81 7.28
C ILE A 143 4.08 -4.92 7.46
N ARG A 144 3.53 -5.42 6.36
CA ARG A 144 2.53 -6.47 6.34
C ARG A 144 2.89 -7.52 5.29
N HIS A 145 2.86 -8.79 5.71
CA HIS A 145 3.07 -9.93 4.83
C HIS A 145 1.86 -10.86 4.81
N PRO A 146 1.39 -11.26 3.63
CA PRO A 146 0.39 -12.32 3.48
C PRO A 146 0.93 -13.64 4.04
N ILE A 147 0.09 -14.37 4.77
CA ILE A 147 0.40 -15.67 5.34
C ILE A 147 -0.72 -16.68 5.07
N ARG A 148 -0.39 -17.96 5.23
CA ARG A 148 -1.33 -19.08 5.26
C ARG A 148 -0.90 -20.10 6.29
N LYS A 149 -1.82 -20.98 6.70
CA LYS A 149 -1.47 -22.10 7.60
C LYS A 149 -0.48 -23.01 6.91
N LYS A 150 0.55 -23.43 7.65
CA LYS A 150 1.49 -24.44 7.18
C LYS A 150 0.74 -25.76 6.99
N SER A 151 0.87 -26.34 5.80
CA SER A 151 0.27 -27.64 5.45
C SER A 151 1.23 -28.79 5.76
#